data_AF-A0A937VAQ6-F1
#
_entry.id   AF-A0A937VAQ6-F1
#
_cell.length_a   1.000
_cell.length_b   1.000
_cell.length_c   1.000
_cell.angle_alpha   90.00
_cell.angle_beta   90.00
_cell.angle_gamma   90.00
#
_symmetry.space_group_name_H-M   'P 1'
#
loop_
_entity.id
_entity.type
_entity.pdbx_description
1 polymer ?
#
loop_
_entity_poly.entity_id
_entity_poly.type
_entity_poly.pdbx_seq_one_letter_code
_entity_poly.pdbx_strand_id
1 'polypeptide(L)'
;MNLSTPRRRLGIALWVLALLVSACQPKAPQGFGSAEALRRALREAGAAVERSDVAAPAPFAAASAQTWQVSDGLVFIYEFADESQVRDLTSGMDPEARTLAGRPLPWSDQLSLWASGRVLVAYEGTDGGLILLLSGLLGDPLTVPTEIPQDPYPPAVTAALLAWAESLGIDPAAVEVVGYAPAEWASSCLGLAEAGEACAGVITPGWVVELRSGDRTGTAHTDAVGLRVRLAPES
;
A
#
# COMPACT_ATOMS: atom_id res chain seq x y z
N MET A 1 88.46 29.23 -2.94
CA MET A 1 87.86 27.88 -2.94
C MET A 1 86.39 28.02 -2.59
N ASN A 2 85.56 27.31 -3.36
CA ASN A 2 84.10 27.19 -3.33
C ASN A 2 83.23 28.35 -3.83
N LEU A 3 82.90 28.19 -5.11
CA LEU A 3 81.78 28.72 -5.88
C LEU A 3 80.42 28.33 -5.27
N SER A 4 79.45 29.26 -5.29
CA SER A 4 78.11 29.01 -5.86
C SER A 4 77.28 30.30 -5.95
N THR A 5 77.27 30.89 -7.14
CA THR A 5 76.19 31.73 -7.69
C THR A 5 75.17 30.79 -8.40
N PRO A 6 74.05 31.26 -9.01
CA PRO A 6 72.95 32.09 -8.49
C PRO A 6 71.54 31.62 -8.99
N ARG A 7 70.49 32.35 -8.55
CA ARG A 7 69.25 32.74 -9.29
C ARG A 7 68.14 31.72 -9.68
N ARG A 8 66.92 32.15 -9.28
CA ARG A 8 65.61 32.18 -10.00
C ARG A 8 64.93 30.86 -10.39
N ARG A 9 63.66 30.68 -9.96
CA ARG A 9 62.40 30.43 -10.74
C ARG A 9 61.22 30.72 -9.79
N LEU A 10 60.31 31.69 -10.03
CA LEU A 10 59.14 31.70 -10.91
C LEU A 10 58.30 30.40 -10.87
N GLY A 11 57.07 30.49 -10.34
CA GLY A 11 55.96 29.63 -10.78
C GLY A 11 55.14 28.88 -9.70
N ILE A 12 53.88 29.32 -9.56
CA ILE A 12 52.66 28.49 -9.52
C ILE A 12 52.44 27.56 -8.31
N ALA A 13 51.38 27.84 -7.54
CA ALA A 13 50.50 26.79 -7.03
C ALA A 13 49.07 27.34 -6.86
N LEU A 14 48.25 27.17 -7.91
CA LEU A 14 46.80 27.13 -7.80
C LEU A 14 46.43 26.03 -6.80
N TRP A 15 45.75 26.38 -5.70
CA TRP A 15 45.06 25.39 -4.88
C TRP A 15 43.61 25.30 -5.34
N VAL A 16 43.35 24.31 -6.20
CA VAL A 16 42.03 23.91 -6.68
C VAL A 16 41.45 22.90 -5.68
N LEU A 17 40.24 23.22 -5.18
CA LEU A 17 39.08 22.35 -5.01
C LEU A 17 39.26 20.97 -4.35
N ALA A 18 38.65 20.78 -3.17
CA ALA A 18 37.84 19.59 -2.82
C ALA A 18 37.38 19.68 -1.35
N LEU A 19 36.29 20.40 -1.08
CA LEU A 19 35.54 20.23 0.17
C LEU A 19 34.30 19.36 -0.11
N LEU A 20 34.54 18.06 0.01
CA LEU A 20 33.63 17.02 0.54
C LEU A 20 32.13 17.19 0.24
N VAL A 21 31.70 16.73 -0.94
CA VAL A 21 30.35 16.18 -1.10
C VAL A 21 30.37 14.79 -0.46
N SER A 22 30.10 14.72 0.85
CA SER A 22 29.99 13.44 1.56
C SER A 22 28.92 13.52 2.63
N ALA A 23 27.65 13.44 2.22
CA ALA A 23 26.54 13.03 3.07
C ALA A 23 25.26 12.84 2.22
N CYS A 24 25.28 11.89 1.29
CA CYS A 24 24.07 11.26 0.77
C CYS A 24 24.48 10.03 -0.04
N GLN A 25 25.10 9.05 0.63
CA GLN A 25 24.98 7.69 0.12
C GLN A 25 23.75 7.09 0.80
N PRO A 26 22.74 6.61 0.04
CA PRO A 26 21.69 5.80 0.62
C PRO A 26 22.37 4.56 1.21
N LYS A 27 22.46 4.53 2.54
CA LYS A 27 22.95 3.39 3.29
C LYS A 27 21.99 2.25 2.97
N ALA A 28 22.49 1.22 2.29
CA ALA A 28 21.73 -0.01 2.05
C ALA A 28 21.05 -0.43 3.37
N PRO A 29 19.76 -0.80 3.37
CA PRO A 29 19.05 -1.13 4.59
C PRO A 29 19.81 -2.25 5.28
N GLN A 30 20.50 -1.90 6.36
CA GLN A 30 21.16 -2.89 7.19
C GLN A 30 20.02 -3.66 7.82
N GLY A 31 19.95 -4.96 7.55
CA GLY A 31 18.90 -5.83 8.08
C GLY A 31 18.63 -5.50 9.55
N PHE A 32 17.38 -5.22 9.90
CA PHE A 32 17.09 -4.72 11.23
C PHE A 32 17.45 -5.78 12.28
N GLY A 33 18.45 -5.43 13.07
CA GLY A 33 18.98 -6.32 14.08
C GLY A 33 18.16 -6.36 15.36
N SER A 34 17.08 -5.56 15.53
CA SER A 34 16.16 -5.59 16.69
C SER A 34 14.97 -4.67 16.47
N ALA A 35 13.88 -4.88 17.23
CA ALA A 35 12.74 -3.99 17.26
C ALA A 35 13.17 -2.56 17.68
N GLU A 36 14.03 -2.44 18.68
CA GLU A 36 14.50 -1.12 19.13
C GLU A 36 15.27 -0.34 18.04
N ALA A 37 16.01 -1.04 17.17
CA ALA A 37 16.65 -0.42 16.03
C ALA A 37 15.62 0.11 15.02
N LEU A 38 14.55 -0.63 14.75
CA LEU A 38 13.44 -0.18 13.90
C LEU A 38 12.73 1.04 14.50
N ARG A 39 12.46 1.02 15.80
CA ARG A 39 11.84 2.15 16.52
C ARG A 39 12.65 3.44 16.37
N ARG A 40 13.98 3.35 16.48
CA ARG A 40 14.87 4.50 16.25
C ARG A 40 14.80 5.00 14.80
N ALA A 41 14.87 4.09 13.82
CA ALA A 41 14.81 4.46 12.41
C ALA A 41 13.49 5.13 12.03
N LEU A 42 12.36 4.62 12.53
CA LEU A 42 11.04 5.24 12.33
C LEU A 42 10.98 6.67 12.89
N ARG A 43 11.54 6.89 14.08
CA ARG A 43 11.60 8.22 14.70
C ARG A 43 12.54 9.17 13.97
N GLU A 44 13.67 8.69 13.47
CA GLU A 44 14.58 9.48 12.62
C GLU A 44 13.93 9.86 11.29
N ALA A 45 13.04 9.01 10.77
CA ALA A 45 12.21 9.30 9.61
C ALA A 45 11.01 10.23 9.92
N GLY A 46 10.87 10.70 11.16
CA GLY A 46 9.85 11.66 11.58
C GLY A 46 8.53 11.04 12.03
N ALA A 47 8.42 9.70 12.13
CA ALA A 47 7.21 9.05 12.60
C ALA A 47 7.08 9.14 14.13
N ALA A 48 5.87 9.43 14.60
CA ALA A 48 5.51 9.27 16.01
C ALA A 48 5.30 7.77 16.29
N VAL A 49 6.07 7.21 17.24
CA VAL A 49 6.03 5.78 17.57
C VAL A 49 5.83 5.58 19.06
N GLU A 50 4.69 5.03 19.46
CA GLU A 50 4.36 4.76 20.86
C GLU A 50 4.07 3.27 21.07
N ARG A 51 4.36 2.75 22.27
CA ARG A 51 3.96 1.37 22.60
C ARG A 51 2.46 1.35 22.82
N SER A 52 1.81 0.33 22.27
CA SER A 52 0.38 0.07 22.46
C SER A 52 0.19 -1.07 23.45
N ASP A 53 -0.86 -0.98 24.27
CA ASP A 53 -1.28 -2.05 25.18
C ASP A 53 -2.07 -3.15 24.46
N VAL A 54 -2.39 -2.95 23.16
CA VAL A 54 -3.04 -3.97 22.33
C VAL A 54 -2.10 -5.17 22.18
N ALA A 55 -2.55 -6.35 22.57
CA ALA A 55 -1.77 -7.57 22.44
C ALA A 55 -1.59 -7.95 20.97
N ALA A 56 -0.34 -8.12 20.54
CA ALA A 56 -0.05 -8.65 19.22
C ALA A 56 -0.56 -10.10 19.12
N PRO A 57 -1.16 -10.51 17.99
CA PRO A 57 -1.40 -11.92 17.71
C PRO A 57 -0.09 -12.71 17.86
N ALA A 58 -0.14 -13.93 18.41
CA ALA A 58 1.06 -14.73 18.66
C ALA A 58 1.16 -15.99 17.78
N PRO A 59 1.12 -15.88 16.43
CA PRO A 59 1.26 -17.04 15.55
C PRO A 59 2.68 -17.62 15.56
N PHE A 60 3.66 -16.87 16.07
CA PHE A 60 5.09 -17.19 16.03
C PHE A 60 5.65 -17.43 17.44
N ALA A 61 5.57 -18.65 17.93
CA ALA A 61 6.00 -19.00 19.30
C ALA A 61 7.49 -18.70 19.59
N ALA A 62 8.34 -18.63 18.57
CA ALA A 62 9.77 -18.36 18.70
C ALA A 62 10.10 -16.86 18.79
N ALA A 63 9.13 -15.97 18.56
CA ALA A 63 9.34 -14.53 18.53
C ALA A 63 8.84 -13.85 19.80
N SER A 64 9.55 -12.79 20.21
CA SER A 64 8.99 -11.79 21.11
C SER A 64 8.13 -10.82 20.31
N ALA A 65 6.89 -10.60 20.73
CA ALA A 65 5.94 -9.75 20.03
C ALA A 65 5.73 -8.42 20.78
N GLN A 66 5.67 -7.32 20.02
CA GLN A 66 5.35 -5.98 20.52
C GLN A 66 4.36 -5.32 19.57
N THR A 67 3.52 -4.45 20.10
CA THR A 67 2.59 -3.64 19.30
C THR A 67 2.94 -2.18 19.46
N TRP A 68 3.11 -1.46 18.36
CA TRP A 68 3.33 -0.03 18.36
C TRP A 68 2.22 0.69 17.61
N GLN A 69 1.83 1.84 18.13
CA GLN A 69 1.08 2.83 17.39
C GLN A 69 2.10 3.68 16.62
N VAL A 70 2.03 3.66 15.29
CA VAL A 70 2.86 4.47 14.39
C VAL A 70 1.93 5.40 13.62
N SER A 71 1.99 6.70 13.93
CA SER A 71 0.96 7.65 13.49
C SER A 71 -0.45 7.13 13.88
N ASP A 72 -1.37 6.96 12.93
CA ASP A 72 -2.71 6.42 13.18
C ASP A 72 -2.81 4.90 12.94
N GLY A 73 -1.72 4.25 12.54
CA GLY A 73 -1.67 2.80 12.26
C GLY A 73 -1.12 1.97 13.41
N LEU A 74 -1.68 0.76 13.59
CA LEU A 74 -1.23 -0.21 14.58
C LEU A 74 -0.32 -1.25 13.92
N VAL A 75 0.93 -1.32 14.36
CA VAL A 75 1.97 -2.15 13.77
C VAL A 75 2.39 -3.22 14.78
N PHE A 76 2.44 -4.48 14.34
CA PHE A 76 2.93 -5.60 15.13
C PHE A 76 4.37 -5.93 14.74
N ILE A 77 5.24 -6.09 15.74
CA ILE A 77 6.67 -6.31 15.57
C ILE A 77 7.03 -7.62 16.26
N TYR A 78 7.61 -8.53 15.49
CA TYR A 78 8.07 -9.84 15.94
C TYR A 78 9.59 -9.87 15.83
N GLU A 79 10.26 -9.93 16.98
CA GLU A 79 11.72 -10.07 17.04
C GLU A 79 12.10 -11.51 17.40
N PHE A 80 12.93 -12.11 16.54
CA PHE A 80 13.45 -13.47 16.67
C PHE A 80 14.87 -13.46 17.23
N ALA A 81 15.30 -14.57 17.83
CA ALA A 81 16.65 -14.68 18.38
C ALA A 81 17.71 -14.70 17.26
N ASP A 82 17.40 -15.34 16.14
CA ASP A 82 18.28 -15.49 14.98
C ASP A 82 17.55 -15.10 13.68
N GLU A 83 18.29 -14.51 12.74
CA GLU A 83 17.79 -14.21 11.40
C GLU A 83 17.42 -15.48 10.63
N SER A 84 18.11 -16.60 10.88
CA SER A 84 17.76 -17.89 10.28
C SER A 84 16.33 -18.30 10.59
N GLN A 85 15.81 -17.97 11.77
CA GLN A 85 14.43 -18.28 12.14
C GLN A 85 13.43 -17.50 11.29
N VAL A 86 13.74 -16.25 10.95
CA VAL A 86 12.91 -15.44 10.04
C VAL A 86 12.97 -16.02 8.63
N ARG A 87 14.16 -16.38 8.14
CA ARG A 87 14.32 -16.99 6.81
C ARG A 87 13.58 -18.33 6.69
N ASP A 88 13.71 -19.19 7.69
CA ASP A 88 13.03 -20.50 7.70
C ASP A 88 11.51 -20.33 7.76
N LEU A 89 11.03 -19.39 8.58
CA LEU A 89 9.60 -19.09 8.71
C LEU A 89 9.01 -18.55 7.41
N THR A 90 9.67 -17.56 6.80
CA THR A 90 9.19 -16.92 5.57
C THR A 90 9.26 -17.86 4.36
N SER A 91 10.20 -18.82 4.34
CA SER A 91 10.27 -19.85 3.29
C SER A 91 9.09 -20.82 3.28
N GLY A 92 8.38 -20.97 4.41
CA GLY A 92 7.22 -21.85 4.55
C GLY A 92 5.86 -21.13 4.52
N MET A 93 5.87 -19.83 4.24
CA MET A 93 4.70 -18.97 4.17
C MET A 93 4.21 -18.88 2.72
N ASP A 94 2.89 -18.85 2.50
CA ASP A 94 2.38 -18.53 1.17
C ASP A 94 2.59 -17.05 0.81
N PRO A 95 2.53 -16.67 -0.50
CA PRO A 95 2.81 -15.30 -0.94
C PRO A 95 1.90 -14.22 -0.35
N GLU A 96 0.74 -14.58 0.17
CA GLU A 96 -0.24 -13.66 0.76
C GLU A 96 -0.17 -13.68 2.30
N ALA A 97 0.75 -14.46 2.88
CA ALA A 97 0.89 -14.69 4.31
C ALA A 97 -0.44 -15.08 5.00
N ARG A 98 -1.30 -15.82 4.30
CA ARG A 98 -2.59 -16.30 4.84
C ARG A 98 -2.43 -17.55 5.69
N THR A 99 -1.40 -18.32 5.40
CA THR A 99 -1.11 -19.62 5.99
C THR A 99 0.39 -19.79 6.26
N LEU A 100 0.69 -20.55 7.30
CA LEU A 100 2.04 -21.00 7.62
C LEU A 100 2.02 -22.51 7.82
N ALA A 101 2.68 -23.24 6.92
CA ALA A 101 2.62 -24.71 6.87
C ALA A 101 1.16 -25.25 6.88
N GLY A 102 0.28 -24.61 6.10
CA GLY A 102 -1.13 -25.01 5.96
C GLY A 102 -2.05 -24.63 7.13
N ARG A 103 -1.55 -23.93 8.15
CA ARG A 103 -2.37 -23.39 9.24
C ARG A 103 -2.74 -21.94 8.97
N PRO A 104 -4.01 -21.55 9.12
CA PRO A 104 -4.43 -20.17 8.90
C PRO A 104 -3.78 -19.24 9.93
N LEU A 105 -3.36 -18.07 9.46
CA LEU A 105 -2.83 -16.99 10.28
C LEU A 105 -3.96 -16.04 10.73
N PRO A 106 -3.80 -15.31 11.85
CA PRO A 106 -4.92 -14.63 12.54
C PRO A 106 -5.29 -13.24 12.00
N TRP A 107 -4.83 -12.85 10.80
CA TRP A 107 -4.98 -11.51 10.23
C TRP A 107 -5.90 -11.51 9.00
N SER A 108 -6.41 -10.34 8.60
CA SER A 108 -7.27 -10.15 7.41
C SER A 108 -6.53 -10.15 6.07
N ASP A 109 -7.28 -9.97 4.98
CA ASP A 109 -6.80 -9.96 3.60
C ASP A 109 -5.94 -8.75 3.20
N GLN A 110 -5.82 -7.74 4.07
CA GLN A 110 -5.06 -6.50 3.81
C GLN A 110 -3.77 -6.41 4.61
N LEU A 111 -3.19 -7.55 4.99
CA LEU A 111 -1.93 -7.60 5.70
C LEU A 111 -0.77 -7.20 4.78
N SER A 112 -0.01 -6.20 5.21
CA SER A 112 1.35 -5.96 4.71
C SER A 112 2.36 -6.54 5.69
N LEU A 113 3.22 -7.44 5.21
CA LEU A 113 4.24 -8.12 6.02
C LEU A 113 5.63 -7.81 5.47
N TRP A 114 6.58 -7.47 6.34
CA TRP A 114 7.98 -7.27 5.97
C TRP A 114 8.88 -8.16 6.82
N ALA A 115 10.02 -8.58 6.27
CA ALA A 115 11.10 -9.19 7.01
C ALA A 115 12.41 -8.46 6.75
N SER A 116 13.12 -8.12 7.82
CA SER A 116 14.44 -7.50 7.74
C SER A 116 15.28 -7.94 8.92
N GLY A 117 16.36 -8.70 8.63
CA GLY A 117 17.20 -9.26 9.68
C GLY A 117 16.39 -10.13 10.65
N ARG A 118 16.47 -9.80 11.95
CA ARG A 118 15.79 -10.57 13.01
C ARG A 118 14.34 -10.13 13.26
N VAL A 119 13.84 -9.17 12.49
CA VAL A 119 12.54 -8.54 12.71
C VAL A 119 11.59 -8.86 11.58
N LEU A 120 10.37 -9.25 11.95
CA LEU A 120 9.23 -9.37 11.07
C LEU A 120 8.16 -8.37 11.52
N VAL A 121 7.64 -7.60 10.59
CA VAL A 121 6.72 -6.48 10.85
C VAL A 121 5.43 -6.75 10.12
N ALA A 122 4.31 -6.68 10.82
CA ALA A 122 2.98 -6.88 10.28
C ALA A 122 2.14 -5.61 10.48
N TYR A 123 1.52 -5.14 9.42
CA TYR A 123 0.60 -4.00 9.45
C TYR A 123 -0.71 -4.42 8.78
N GLU A 124 -1.80 -4.36 9.56
CA GLU A 124 -3.14 -4.62 9.08
C GLU A 124 -3.83 -3.28 8.80
N GLY A 125 -3.64 -2.75 7.59
CA GLY A 125 -4.24 -1.50 7.18
C GLY A 125 -3.78 -1.03 5.80
N THR A 126 -4.38 0.06 5.35
CA THR A 126 -4.25 0.56 3.96
C THR A 126 -3.62 1.94 3.86
N ASP A 127 -3.08 2.49 4.97
CA ASP A 127 -2.37 3.77 4.93
C ASP A 127 -1.10 3.64 4.08
N GLY A 128 -1.19 4.10 2.84
CA GLY A 128 -0.09 4.08 1.88
C GLY A 128 1.15 4.84 2.36
N GLY A 129 0.99 5.87 3.18
CA GLY A 129 2.11 6.61 3.76
C GLY A 129 2.91 5.75 4.74
N LEU A 130 2.22 5.04 5.63
CA LEU A 130 2.85 4.11 6.58
C LEU A 130 3.47 2.90 5.86
N ILE A 131 2.78 2.35 4.85
CA ILE A 131 3.30 1.25 4.02
C ILE A 131 4.59 1.68 3.31
N LEU A 132 4.62 2.87 2.69
CA LEU A 132 5.81 3.38 2.00
C LEU A 132 6.96 3.67 2.96
N LEU A 133 6.66 4.21 4.15
CA LEU A 133 7.66 4.42 5.19
C LEU A 133 8.30 3.10 5.65
N LEU A 134 7.47 2.10 5.95
CA LEU A 134 7.93 0.77 6.37
C LEU A 134 8.73 0.10 5.26
N SER A 135 8.26 0.14 4.01
CA SER A 135 8.99 -0.41 2.87
C SER A 135 10.32 0.29 2.63
N GLY A 136 10.37 1.62 2.78
CA GLY A 136 11.61 2.40 2.66
C GLY A 136 12.67 2.02 3.70
N LEU A 137 12.25 1.52 4.87
CA LEU A 137 13.15 1.05 5.91
C LEU A 137 13.49 -0.44 5.75
N LEU A 138 12.46 -1.28 5.61
CA LEU A 138 12.54 -2.73 5.74
C LEU A 138 12.81 -3.45 4.41
N GLY A 139 12.65 -2.77 3.27
CA GLY A 139 12.65 -3.36 1.94
C GLY A 139 11.25 -3.67 1.44
N ASP A 140 11.13 -4.45 0.38
CA ASP A 140 9.83 -4.83 -0.16
C ASP A 140 9.05 -5.72 0.82
N PRO A 141 7.71 -5.56 0.91
CA PRO A 141 6.90 -6.47 1.69
C PRO A 141 6.94 -7.88 1.10
N LEU A 142 6.91 -8.88 1.99
CA LEU A 142 6.76 -10.30 1.67
C LEU A 142 5.38 -10.61 1.09
N THR A 143 4.37 -9.92 1.59
CA THR A 143 3.00 -9.99 1.06
C THR A 143 2.90 -9.06 -0.13
N VAL A 144 2.41 -9.58 -1.24
CA VAL A 144 1.89 -8.73 -2.30
C VAL A 144 0.55 -8.20 -1.79
N PRO A 145 0.30 -6.88 -1.79
CA PRO A 145 -1.05 -6.37 -1.56
C PRO A 145 -1.99 -7.14 -2.49
N THR A 146 -3.06 -7.74 -1.97
CA THR A 146 -4.07 -8.43 -2.81
C THR A 146 -4.38 -7.49 -3.97
N GLU A 147 -4.07 -7.93 -5.19
CA GLU A 147 -4.19 -7.10 -6.39
C GLU A 147 -5.56 -6.44 -6.37
N ILE A 148 -5.60 -5.10 -6.34
CA ILE A 148 -6.75 -4.40 -6.91
C ILE A 148 -6.82 -4.94 -8.34
N PRO A 149 -7.91 -5.61 -8.77
CA PRO A 149 -7.97 -6.29 -10.05
C PRO A 149 -7.33 -5.44 -11.13
N GLN A 150 -6.16 -5.87 -11.64
CA GLN A 150 -5.36 -5.12 -12.61
C GLN A 150 -5.93 -5.25 -14.03
N ASP A 151 -7.01 -6.03 -14.20
CA ASP A 151 -7.80 -5.97 -15.41
C ASP A 151 -8.42 -4.57 -15.50
N PRO A 152 -8.20 -3.84 -16.60
CA PRO A 152 -8.90 -2.59 -16.83
C PRO A 152 -10.38 -2.85 -16.63
N TYR A 153 -11.02 -2.04 -15.79
CA TYR A 153 -12.45 -2.10 -15.61
C TYR A 153 -13.14 -2.16 -16.98
N PRO A 154 -14.21 -2.96 -17.13
CA PRO A 154 -15.09 -2.83 -18.27
C PRO A 154 -15.42 -1.34 -18.46
N PRO A 155 -15.46 -0.81 -19.70
CA PRO A 155 -15.75 0.61 -19.92
C PRO A 155 -17.02 1.10 -19.20
N ALA A 156 -18.00 0.20 -19.07
CA ALA A 156 -19.20 0.35 -18.27
C ALA A 156 -18.97 0.69 -16.79
N VAL A 157 -18.04 0.00 -16.13
CA VAL A 157 -17.68 0.23 -14.72
C VAL A 157 -17.01 1.60 -14.56
N THR A 158 -16.12 1.97 -15.49
CA THR A 158 -15.55 3.32 -15.53
C THR A 158 -16.62 4.39 -15.72
N ALA A 159 -17.60 4.17 -16.60
CA ALA A 159 -18.72 5.09 -16.80
C ALA A 159 -19.59 5.24 -15.54
N ALA A 160 -19.83 4.13 -14.82
CA ALA A 160 -20.54 4.14 -13.54
C ALA A 160 -19.83 4.98 -12.48
N LEU A 161 -18.51 4.77 -12.33
CA LEU A 161 -17.67 5.55 -11.43
C LEU A 161 -17.75 7.05 -11.74
N LEU A 162 -17.61 7.41 -13.01
CA LEU A 162 -17.67 8.82 -13.45
C LEU A 162 -19.04 9.44 -13.18
N ALA A 163 -20.12 8.73 -13.47
CA ALA A 163 -21.48 9.21 -13.21
C ALA A 163 -21.75 9.41 -11.71
N TRP A 164 -21.20 8.56 -10.85
CA TRP A 164 -21.29 8.70 -9.40
C TRP A 164 -20.45 9.86 -8.88
N ALA A 165 -19.23 10.03 -9.38
CA ALA A 165 -18.39 11.18 -9.04
C ALA A 165 -19.10 12.50 -9.41
N GLU A 166 -19.72 12.54 -10.60
CA GLU A 166 -20.50 13.67 -11.09
C GLU A 166 -21.73 13.94 -10.22
N SER A 167 -22.49 12.90 -9.84
CA SER A 167 -23.69 13.07 -9.02
C SER A 167 -23.38 13.62 -7.61
N LEU A 168 -22.19 13.32 -7.08
CA LEU A 168 -21.72 13.80 -5.78
C LEU A 168 -20.89 15.09 -5.86
N GLY A 169 -20.50 15.53 -7.06
CA GLY A 169 -19.62 16.69 -7.26
C GLY A 169 -18.22 16.51 -6.68
N ILE A 170 -17.67 15.29 -6.75
CA ILE A 170 -16.34 14.93 -6.21
C ILE A 170 -15.36 14.56 -7.32
N ASP A 171 -14.07 14.51 -6.97
CA ASP A 171 -13.04 13.98 -7.87
C ASP A 171 -13.29 12.48 -8.12
N PRO A 172 -13.28 11.99 -9.38
CA PRO A 172 -13.37 10.56 -9.69
C PRO A 172 -12.36 9.69 -8.93
N ALA A 173 -11.19 10.22 -8.60
CA ALA A 173 -10.18 9.51 -7.81
C ALA A 173 -10.60 9.26 -6.34
N ALA A 174 -11.65 9.94 -5.85
CA ALA A 174 -12.25 9.71 -4.54
C ALA A 174 -13.36 8.65 -4.54
N VAL A 175 -13.63 8.02 -5.69
CA VAL A 175 -14.61 6.95 -5.84
C VAL A 175 -13.91 5.60 -5.88
N GLU A 176 -14.36 4.69 -5.03
CA GLU A 176 -13.92 3.31 -4.98
C GLU A 176 -14.99 2.40 -5.61
N VAL A 177 -14.57 1.51 -6.51
CA VAL A 177 -15.44 0.43 -7.01
C VAL A 177 -15.33 -0.74 -6.03
N VAL A 178 -16.41 -0.99 -5.29
CA VAL A 178 -16.49 -2.06 -4.29
C VAL A 178 -16.67 -3.43 -4.97
N GLY A 179 -17.40 -3.46 -6.08
CA GLY A 179 -17.66 -4.67 -6.84
C GLY A 179 -18.43 -4.39 -8.13
N TYR A 180 -18.44 -5.35 -9.05
CA TYR A 180 -19.28 -5.29 -10.24
C TYR A 180 -19.60 -6.69 -10.76
N ALA A 181 -20.79 -6.84 -11.36
CA ALA A 181 -21.25 -8.10 -11.93
C ALA A 181 -22.04 -7.86 -13.24
N PRO A 182 -21.94 -8.77 -14.23
CA PRO A 182 -22.78 -8.69 -15.42
C PRO A 182 -24.26 -8.88 -15.07
N ALA A 183 -25.14 -8.19 -15.78
CA ALA A 183 -26.59 -8.22 -15.59
C ALA A 183 -27.34 -8.16 -16.92
N GLU A 184 -28.60 -8.60 -16.90
CA GLU A 184 -29.53 -8.45 -18.02
C GLU A 184 -30.77 -7.68 -17.56
N TRP A 185 -31.08 -6.59 -18.25
CA TRP A 185 -32.17 -5.70 -17.89
C TRP A 185 -33.39 -5.94 -18.76
N ALA A 186 -34.57 -6.06 -18.17
CA ALA A 186 -35.82 -6.27 -18.92
C ALA A 186 -36.22 -5.10 -19.84
N SER A 187 -35.60 -3.93 -19.65
CA SER A 187 -35.88 -2.73 -20.44
C SER A 187 -34.62 -1.89 -20.66
N SER A 188 -34.70 -0.98 -21.63
CA SER A 188 -33.67 0.03 -21.93
C SER A 188 -33.38 1.00 -20.77
N CYS A 189 -34.22 1.05 -19.74
CA CYS A 189 -34.02 1.84 -18.52
C CYS A 189 -33.24 1.09 -17.43
N LEU A 190 -32.67 -0.06 -17.77
CA LEU A 190 -31.72 -0.78 -16.92
C LEU A 190 -32.31 -1.17 -15.56
N GLY A 191 -33.62 -1.50 -15.54
CA GLY A 191 -34.34 -1.84 -14.31
C GLY A 191 -34.65 -0.66 -13.38
N LEU A 192 -34.27 0.57 -13.75
CA LEU A 192 -34.43 1.79 -12.94
C LEU A 192 -35.22 2.85 -13.71
N ALA A 193 -36.42 2.49 -14.18
CA ALA A 193 -37.32 3.43 -14.84
C ALA A 193 -37.86 4.47 -13.85
N GLU A 194 -37.86 5.74 -14.24
CA GLU A 194 -38.46 6.81 -13.45
C GLU A 194 -40.00 6.79 -13.52
N ALA A 195 -40.65 7.48 -12.59
CA ALA A 195 -42.10 7.56 -12.54
C ALA A 195 -42.68 8.19 -13.82
N GLY A 196 -43.43 7.41 -14.60
CA GLY A 196 -44.02 7.83 -15.87
C GLY A 196 -43.07 7.73 -17.07
N GLU A 197 -41.85 7.20 -16.90
CA GLU A 197 -40.90 7.00 -17.99
C GLU A 197 -41.33 5.83 -18.90
N ALA A 198 -41.38 6.08 -20.20
CA ALA A 198 -41.66 5.05 -21.19
C ALA A 198 -40.35 4.41 -21.67
N CYS A 199 -40.07 3.20 -21.17
CA CYS A 199 -38.88 2.43 -21.52
C CYS A 199 -39.18 1.38 -22.61
N ALA A 200 -38.30 1.25 -23.60
CA ALA A 200 -38.39 0.14 -24.55
C ALA A 200 -38.18 -1.21 -23.83
N GLY A 201 -39.12 -2.15 -24.00
CA GLY A 201 -39.08 -3.50 -23.41
C GLY A 201 -38.17 -4.44 -24.20
N VAL A 202 -36.86 -4.20 -24.12
CA VAL A 202 -35.82 -5.00 -24.79
C VAL A 202 -34.82 -5.46 -23.74
N ILE A 203 -34.47 -6.75 -23.77
CA ILE A 203 -33.41 -7.30 -22.92
C ILE A 203 -32.10 -6.60 -23.24
N THR A 204 -31.57 -5.86 -22.28
CA THR A 204 -30.36 -5.05 -22.43
C THR A 204 -29.26 -5.64 -21.55
N PRO A 205 -28.19 -6.23 -22.12
CA PRO A 205 -27.04 -6.66 -21.35
C PRO A 205 -26.33 -5.46 -20.71
N GLY A 206 -25.75 -5.67 -19.54
CA GLY A 206 -25.23 -4.59 -18.73
C GLY A 206 -24.43 -5.04 -17.52
N TRP A 207 -24.24 -4.11 -16.59
CA TRP A 207 -23.50 -4.32 -15.36
C TRP A 207 -24.24 -3.70 -14.17
N VAL A 208 -24.18 -4.39 -13.03
CA VAL A 208 -24.42 -3.81 -11.70
C VAL A 208 -23.04 -3.42 -11.15
N VAL A 209 -22.90 -2.20 -10.68
CA VAL A 209 -21.64 -1.66 -10.13
C VAL A 209 -21.90 -1.09 -8.74
N GLU A 210 -21.15 -1.56 -7.76
CA GLU A 210 -21.20 -1.10 -6.37
C GLU A 210 -20.07 -0.09 -6.14
N LEU A 211 -20.42 1.08 -5.62
CA LEU A 211 -19.54 2.24 -5.51
C LEU A 211 -19.52 2.77 -4.08
N ARG A 212 -18.38 3.32 -3.67
CA ARG A 212 -18.19 3.94 -2.35
C ARG A 212 -17.42 5.26 -2.46
N SER A 213 -17.79 6.23 -1.64
CA SER A 213 -17.08 7.52 -1.50
C SER A 213 -17.22 8.02 -0.06
N GLY A 214 -16.17 7.82 0.75
CA GLY A 214 -16.25 8.02 2.20
C GLY A 214 -17.28 7.07 2.82
N ASP A 215 -18.24 7.62 3.57
CA ASP A 215 -19.33 6.85 4.20
C ASP A 215 -20.54 6.60 3.27
N ARG A 216 -20.52 7.16 2.05
CA ARG A 216 -21.61 6.96 1.07
C ARG A 216 -21.34 5.74 0.22
N THR A 217 -22.36 4.90 0.08
CA THR A 217 -22.38 3.74 -0.82
C THR A 217 -23.52 3.87 -1.81
N GLY A 218 -23.34 3.35 -3.02
CA GLY A 218 -24.40 3.35 -4.03
C GLY A 218 -24.23 2.25 -5.05
N THR A 219 -25.28 2.05 -5.84
CA THR A 219 -25.30 1.07 -6.92
C THR A 219 -25.64 1.77 -8.22
N ALA A 220 -24.87 1.49 -9.27
CA ALA A 220 -25.13 1.95 -10.62
C ALA A 220 -25.48 0.76 -11.52
N HIS A 221 -26.48 0.92 -12.37
CA HIS A 221 -26.81 0.00 -13.44
C HIS A 221 -26.36 0.62 -14.77
N THR A 222 -25.66 -0.16 -15.58
CA THR A 222 -25.17 0.29 -16.89
C THR A 222 -25.63 -0.64 -18.00
N ASP A 223 -25.58 -0.17 -19.24
CA ASP A 223 -25.50 -1.08 -20.38
C ASP A 223 -24.10 -1.70 -20.52
N ALA A 224 -23.92 -2.62 -21.47
CA ALA A 224 -22.71 -3.41 -21.61
C ALA A 224 -21.42 -2.59 -21.81
N VAL A 225 -21.53 -1.36 -22.32
CA VAL A 225 -20.39 -0.51 -22.73
C VAL A 225 -20.34 0.83 -21.98
N GLY A 226 -21.31 1.12 -21.12
CA GLY A 226 -21.37 2.36 -20.34
C GLY A 226 -21.96 3.56 -21.08
N LEU A 227 -22.69 3.35 -22.20
CA LEU A 227 -23.35 4.46 -22.91
C LEU A 227 -24.58 4.98 -22.16
N ARG A 228 -25.18 4.11 -21.35
CA ARG A 228 -26.22 4.47 -20.40
C ARG A 228 -25.82 4.00 -19.01
N VAL A 229 -25.94 4.92 -18.05
CA VAL A 229 -25.72 4.68 -16.63
C VAL A 229 -26.92 5.24 -15.87
N ARG A 230 -27.43 4.48 -14.91
CA ARG A 230 -28.52 4.87 -13.99
C ARG A 230 -28.07 4.59 -12.57
N LEU A 231 -28.14 5.57 -11.69
CA LEU A 231 -27.87 5.39 -10.26
C LEU A 231 -29.14 4.91 -9.57
N ALA A 232 -29.03 3.84 -8.79
CA ALA A 232 -30.12 3.38 -7.95
C ALA A 232 -30.43 4.43 -6.86
N PRO A 233 -31.70 4.62 -6.50
CA PRO A 233 -32.05 5.50 -5.39
C PRO A 233 -31.45 4.96 -4.08
N GLU A 234 -31.02 5.86 -3.20
CA GLU A 234 -30.55 5.50 -1.86
C GLU A 234 -31.69 4.81 -1.09
N SER A 235 -31.38 3.67 -0.45
CA SER A 235 -32.33 2.88 0.34
C SER A 235 -32.44 3.36 1.79
#